data_AF-A0AAV9Y2E5-F1
#
_entry.id   AF-A0AAV9Y2E5-F1
#
_cell.length_a   1.000
_cell.length_b   1.000
_cell.length_c   1.000
_cell.angle_alpha   90.00
_cell.angle_beta   90.00
_cell.angle_gamma   90.00
#
_symmetry.space_group_name_H-M   'P 1'
#
loop_
_entity.id
_entity.type
_entity.pdbx_description
1 polymer ?
#
loop_
_entity_poly.entity_id
_entity_poly.type
_entity_poly.pdbx_seq_one_letter_code
_entity_poly.pdbx_strand_id
1 'polypeptide(L)'
;MNLYRERGIIEEKIENGGVIVDAALAEFNVKYQTLFFVATLILSIAGFFSAIYSLFGFRLTNFINSSLQLLLSVFLLLLDIPGQPKWSARFRLDIRRQARILSKLTGKSLSLLFLSCLCYSTLKPYKKRGIAIFSLFSRSTTRSSFGLTLLTLLICVITTSIAMLGLLISLEKGMRLNRVKRNIITSYTSIGSCIPAEIYRNYAISDPLFGMLGEEFNRLVSDRTDDHCQFSQDDLNIIFNALDDNQKGSINEREFVDFLTSRFTLI
;
A
#
# COMPACT_ATOMS: atom_id res chain seq x y z
N MET A 1 13.16 13.21 -28.65
CA MET A 1 13.81 11.89 -28.69
C MET A 1 14.54 11.54 -27.39
N ASN A 2 15.27 12.46 -26.75
CA ASN A 2 15.97 12.19 -25.47
C ASN A 2 15.05 11.92 -24.26
N LEU A 3 13.93 12.63 -24.11
CA LEU A 3 13.01 12.45 -22.96
C LEU A 3 12.33 11.07 -22.89
N TYR A 4 12.06 10.44 -24.04
CA TYR A 4 11.48 9.09 -24.08
C TYR A 4 12.51 8.02 -23.71
N ARG A 5 13.77 8.22 -24.11
CA ARG A 5 14.88 7.34 -23.76
C ARG A 5 15.21 7.41 -22.27
N GLU A 6 15.24 8.62 -21.70
CA GLU A 6 15.44 8.82 -20.26
C GLU A 6 14.31 8.22 -19.42
N ARG A 7 13.04 8.37 -19.84
CA ARG A 7 11.91 7.70 -19.17
C ARG A 7 12.05 6.18 -19.18
N GLY A 8 12.41 5.58 -20.30
CA GLY A 8 12.58 4.13 -20.40
C GLY A 8 13.66 3.60 -19.43
N ILE A 9 14.79 4.31 -19.34
CA ILE A 9 15.88 3.92 -18.42
C ILE A 9 15.46 4.05 -16.95
N ILE A 10 14.65 5.06 -16.61
CA ILE A 10 14.14 5.24 -15.25
C ILE A 10 13.10 4.15 -14.91
N GLU A 11 12.17 3.86 -15.82
CA GLU A 11 11.18 2.78 -15.68
C GLU A 11 11.88 1.43 -15.43
N GLU A 12 12.92 1.11 -16.23
CA GLU A 12 13.71 -0.12 -16.09
C GLU A 12 14.47 -0.19 -14.75
N LYS A 13 15.07 0.90 -14.30
CA LYS A 13 15.78 0.94 -13.01
C LYS A 13 14.84 0.73 -11.82
N ILE A 14 13.66 1.35 -11.85
CA ILE A 14 12.68 1.21 -10.76
C ILE A 14 12.12 -0.22 -10.77
N GLU A 15 11.89 -0.80 -11.94
CA GLU A 15 11.40 -2.17 -12.07
C GLU A 15 12.42 -3.17 -11.54
N ASN A 16 13.68 -3.05 -11.97
CA ASN A 16 14.77 -3.86 -11.44
C ASN A 16 14.92 -3.70 -9.92
N GLY A 17 14.78 -2.48 -9.39
CA GLY A 17 14.80 -2.23 -7.95
C GLY A 17 13.70 -2.95 -7.19
N GLY A 18 12.45 -2.92 -7.69
CA GLY A 18 11.33 -3.64 -7.07
C GLY A 18 11.48 -5.16 -7.16
N VAL A 19 11.97 -5.68 -8.29
CA VAL A 19 12.25 -7.11 -8.46
C VAL A 19 13.31 -7.60 -7.47
N ILE A 20 14.38 -6.83 -7.24
CA ILE A 20 15.41 -7.15 -6.25
C ILE A 20 14.81 -7.18 -4.83
N VAL A 21 13.92 -6.23 -4.51
CA VAL A 21 13.25 -6.18 -3.20
C VAL A 21 12.33 -7.39 -3.01
N ASP A 22 11.50 -7.73 -4.00
CA ASP A 22 10.61 -8.90 -3.94
C ASP A 22 11.42 -10.20 -3.86
N ALA A 23 12.54 -10.31 -4.59
CA ALA A 23 13.45 -11.46 -4.51
C ALA A 23 14.07 -11.60 -3.12
N ALA A 24 14.54 -10.50 -2.52
CA ALA A 24 15.07 -10.51 -1.16
C ALA A 24 14.01 -10.90 -0.13
N LEU A 25 12.77 -10.38 -0.25
CA LEU A 25 11.66 -10.75 0.62
C LEU A 25 11.31 -12.24 0.50
N ALA A 26 11.36 -12.78 -0.72
CA ALA A 26 11.15 -14.21 -0.98
C ALA A 26 12.26 -15.06 -0.37
N GLU A 27 13.53 -14.63 -0.43
CA GLU A 27 14.67 -15.31 0.19
C GLU A 27 14.51 -15.44 1.70
N PHE A 28 14.03 -14.38 2.36
CA PHE A 28 13.73 -14.40 3.80
C PHE A 28 12.39 -15.08 4.15
N ASN A 29 11.63 -15.54 3.15
CA ASN A 29 10.27 -16.07 3.32
C ASN A 29 9.33 -15.12 4.08
N VAL A 30 9.54 -13.81 3.90
CA VAL A 30 8.75 -12.75 4.55
C VAL A 30 7.80 -12.13 3.55
N LYS A 31 6.49 -12.29 3.80
CA LYS A 31 5.46 -11.61 3.00
C LYS A 31 5.44 -10.12 3.33
N TYR A 32 5.40 -9.25 2.33
CA TYR A 32 5.30 -7.79 2.54
C TYR A 32 4.15 -7.45 3.51
N GLN A 33 2.98 -8.09 3.39
CA GLN A 33 1.83 -7.86 4.27
C GLN A 33 2.18 -7.99 5.77
N THR A 34 3.06 -8.93 6.13
CA THR A 34 3.51 -9.09 7.53
C THR A 34 4.38 -7.93 8.00
N LEU A 35 5.23 -7.36 7.14
CA LEU A 35 6.03 -6.17 7.45
C LEU A 35 5.13 -4.95 7.67
N PHE A 36 4.12 -4.76 6.81
CA PHE A 36 3.12 -3.71 6.98
C PHE A 36 2.33 -3.87 8.29
N PHE A 37 1.92 -5.10 8.62
CA PHE A 37 1.23 -5.39 9.88
C PHE A 37 2.09 -5.06 11.10
N VAL A 38 3.37 -5.44 11.11
CA VAL A 38 4.28 -5.14 12.23
C VAL A 38 4.53 -3.63 12.34
N ALA A 39 4.76 -2.93 11.23
CA ALA A 39 4.95 -1.48 11.21
C ALA A 39 3.72 -0.73 11.77
N THR A 40 2.52 -1.11 11.33
CA THR A 40 1.26 -0.50 11.78
C THR A 40 0.97 -0.80 13.25
N LEU A 41 1.33 -1.99 13.74
CA LEU A 41 1.23 -2.34 15.16
C LEU A 41 2.11 -1.45 16.03
N ILE A 42 3.39 -1.26 15.63
CA ILE A 42 4.32 -0.37 16.35
C ILE A 42 3.78 1.06 16.37
N LEU A 43 3.28 1.57 15.23
CA LEU A 43 2.70 2.92 15.12
C LEU A 43 1.42 3.09 15.93
N SER A 44 0.61 2.03 16.05
CA SER A 44 -0.61 2.02 16.88
C SER A 44 -0.28 2.11 18.36
N ILE A 45 0.69 1.30 18.82
CA ILE A 45 1.18 1.35 20.21
C ILE A 45 1.77 2.74 20.51
N ALA A 46 2.59 3.28 19.61
CA ALA A 46 3.15 4.63 19.71
C ALA A 46 2.06 5.72 19.78
N GLY A 47 1.04 5.62 18.93
CA GLY A 47 -0.09 6.55 18.90
C GLY A 47 -0.90 6.49 20.20
N PHE A 48 -1.14 5.30 20.73
CA PHE A 48 -1.85 5.09 22.00
C PHE A 48 -1.12 5.75 23.18
N PHE A 49 0.17 5.47 23.35
CA PHE A 49 0.96 6.08 24.42
C PHE A 49 1.06 7.61 24.26
N SER A 50 1.18 8.10 23.02
CA SER A 50 1.19 9.54 22.74
C SER A 50 -0.15 10.21 23.05
N ALA A 51 -1.28 9.55 22.76
CA ALA A 51 -2.61 10.06 23.07
C ALA A 51 -2.83 10.15 24.59
N ILE A 52 -2.41 9.12 25.34
CA ILE A 52 -2.47 9.14 26.81
C ILE A 52 -1.60 10.26 27.38
N TYR A 53 -0.35 10.37 26.92
CA TYR A 53 0.57 11.39 27.40
C TYR A 53 0.08 12.82 27.10
N SER A 54 -0.52 13.04 25.93
CA SER A 54 -1.07 14.34 25.55
C SER A 54 -2.37 14.69 26.26
N LEU A 55 -3.21 13.71 26.58
CA LEU A 55 -4.42 13.88 27.38
C LEU A 55 -4.07 14.32 28.81
N PHE A 56 -3.18 13.60 29.48
CA PHE A 56 -2.72 13.96 30.83
C PHE A 56 -1.89 15.26 30.85
N GLY A 57 -1.21 15.57 29.75
CA GLY A 57 -0.48 16.82 29.56
C GLY A 57 -1.34 18.04 29.23
N PHE A 58 -2.66 17.89 29.07
CA PHE A 58 -3.60 18.93 28.62
C PHE A 58 -3.15 19.63 27.32
N ARG A 59 -2.65 18.86 26.34
CA ARG A 59 -2.18 19.37 25.05
C ARG A 59 -3.10 18.94 23.92
N LEU A 60 -4.16 19.72 23.71
CA LEU A 60 -5.23 19.41 22.76
C LEU A 60 -4.71 19.13 21.34
N THR A 61 -3.79 19.94 20.82
CA THR A 61 -3.23 19.77 19.46
C THR A 61 -2.51 18.43 19.30
N ASN A 62 -1.69 18.05 20.28
CA ASN A 62 -0.99 16.76 20.25
C ASN A 62 -1.94 15.60 20.46
N PHE A 63 -2.98 15.80 21.25
CA PHE A 63 -4.01 14.80 21.48
C PHE A 63 -4.78 14.51 20.19
N ILE A 64 -5.13 15.54 19.41
CA ILE A 64 -5.75 15.38 18.09
C ILE A 64 -4.81 14.61 17.15
N ASN A 65 -3.55 15.02 17.05
CA ASN A 65 -2.57 14.34 16.17
C ASN A 65 -2.33 12.88 16.60
N SER A 66 -2.23 12.61 17.90
CA SER A 66 -2.03 11.24 18.41
C SER A 66 -3.26 10.38 18.24
N SER A 67 -4.46 10.96 18.37
CA SER A 67 -5.73 10.27 18.11
C SER A 67 -5.88 9.93 16.63
N LEU A 68 -5.51 10.85 15.73
CA LEU A 68 -5.48 10.59 14.28
C LEU A 68 -4.46 9.49 13.94
N GLN A 69 -3.26 9.56 14.54
CA GLN A 69 -2.23 8.53 14.39
C GLN A 69 -2.76 7.16 14.81
N LEU A 70 -3.40 7.07 15.98
CA LEU A 70 -3.96 5.84 16.51
C LEU A 70 -5.08 5.30 15.61
N LEU A 71 -6.02 6.15 15.20
CA LEU A 71 -7.15 5.74 14.37
C LEU A 71 -6.69 5.20 13.02
N LEU A 72 -5.82 5.93 12.32
CA LEU A 72 -5.34 5.53 10.99
C LEU A 72 -4.41 4.31 11.05
N SER A 73 -3.58 4.18 12.09
CA SER A 73 -2.76 2.98 12.30
C SER A 73 -3.60 1.74 12.61
N VAL A 74 -4.69 1.87 13.38
CA VAL A 74 -5.64 0.77 13.62
C VAL A 74 -6.36 0.35 12.34
N PHE A 75 -6.77 1.30 11.49
CA PHE A 75 -7.37 0.97 10.19
C PHE A 75 -6.42 0.18 9.30
N LEU A 76 -5.16 0.59 9.20
CA LEU A 76 -4.15 -0.16 8.45
C LEU A 76 -3.86 -1.52 9.09
N LEU A 77 -3.77 -1.59 10.42
CA LEU A 77 -3.58 -2.84 11.15
C LEU A 77 -4.69 -3.85 10.83
N LEU A 78 -5.95 -3.41 10.81
CA LEU A 78 -7.10 -4.24 10.45
C LEU A 78 -7.06 -4.70 8.99
N LEU A 79 -6.53 -3.87 8.07
CA LEU A 79 -6.36 -4.22 6.66
C LEU A 79 -5.26 -5.26 6.43
N ASP A 80 -4.20 -5.23 7.24
CA ASP A 80 -3.00 -6.05 7.04
C ASP A 80 -2.92 -7.30 7.94
N ILE A 81 -3.98 -7.63 8.68
CA ILE A 81 -4.00 -8.83 9.56
C ILE A 81 -3.59 -10.10 8.78
N PRO A 82 -2.51 -10.79 9.18
CA PRO A 82 -2.12 -12.06 8.60
C PRO A 82 -3.15 -13.15 8.92
N GLY A 83 -3.39 -14.08 7.99
CA GLY A 83 -4.33 -15.19 8.19
C GLY A 83 -5.81 -14.84 8.07
N GLN A 84 -6.16 -13.57 7.85
CA GLN A 84 -7.50 -13.13 7.44
C GLN A 84 -8.67 -13.71 8.27
N PRO A 85 -8.73 -13.50 9.59
CA PRO A 85 -9.77 -14.09 10.42
C PRO A 85 -11.17 -13.57 10.04
N LYS A 86 -12.20 -14.41 10.23
CA LYS A 86 -13.58 -14.13 9.79
C LYS A 86 -14.17 -12.85 10.41
N TRP A 87 -13.81 -12.52 11.65
CA TRP A 87 -14.30 -11.31 12.33
C TRP A 87 -13.75 -10.01 11.70
N SER A 88 -12.50 -10.02 11.23
CA SER A 88 -11.91 -8.84 10.60
C SER A 88 -12.38 -8.64 9.16
N ALA A 89 -13.00 -9.67 8.55
CA ALA A 89 -13.50 -9.59 7.18
C ALA A 89 -14.53 -8.46 7.01
N ARG A 90 -15.47 -8.30 7.97
CA ARG A 90 -16.49 -7.24 7.92
C ARG A 90 -15.85 -5.86 7.96
N PHE A 91 -14.97 -5.61 8.93
CA PHE A 91 -14.27 -4.34 9.06
C PHE A 91 -13.39 -4.02 7.84
N ARG A 92 -12.70 -5.02 7.28
CA ARG A 92 -11.90 -4.85 6.06
C ARG A 92 -12.77 -4.42 4.88
N LEU A 93 -13.94 -5.03 4.71
CA LEU A 93 -14.88 -4.64 3.65
C LEU A 93 -15.39 -3.21 3.84
N ASP A 94 -15.74 -2.82 5.07
CA ASP A 94 -16.22 -1.47 5.36
C ASP A 94 -15.12 -0.41 5.12
N ILE A 95 -13.90 -0.67 5.61
CA ILE A 95 -12.74 0.22 5.40
C ILE A 95 -12.44 0.34 3.91
N ARG A 96 -12.46 -0.78 3.18
CA ARG A 96 -12.23 -0.79 1.73
C ARG A 96 -13.28 0.00 0.95
N ARG A 97 -14.54 -0.05 1.39
CA ARG A 97 -15.64 0.70 0.79
C ARG A 97 -15.52 2.21 1.04
N GLN A 98 -15.12 2.61 2.24
CA GLN A 98 -15.07 4.03 2.63
C GLN A 98 -13.73 4.70 2.31
N ALA A 99 -12.63 3.95 2.40
CA ALA A 99 -11.26 4.42 2.24
C ALA A 99 -10.52 3.59 1.18
N ARG A 100 -11.06 3.57 -0.05
CA ARG A 100 -10.58 2.76 -1.17
C ARG A 100 -9.10 2.99 -1.53
N ILE A 101 -8.60 4.21 -1.35
CA ILE A 101 -7.17 4.50 -1.55
C ILE A 101 -6.32 3.75 -0.50
N LEU A 102 -6.79 3.66 0.74
CA LEU A 102 -6.09 3.02 1.85
C LEU A 102 -5.96 1.50 1.68
N SER A 103 -6.82 0.88 0.88
CA SER A 103 -6.73 -0.55 0.57
C SER A 103 -5.75 -0.90 -0.53
N LYS A 104 -5.34 0.08 -1.35
CA LYS A 104 -4.35 -0.08 -2.42
C LYS A 104 -2.94 -0.06 -1.84
N LEU A 105 -2.00 -0.79 -2.45
CA LEU A 105 -0.66 -1.00 -1.92
C LEU A 105 0.12 0.33 -1.82
N THR A 106 0.03 1.18 -2.85
CA THR A 106 0.55 2.55 -2.84
C THR A 106 -0.05 3.37 -1.69
N GLY A 107 -1.37 3.31 -1.51
CA GLY A 107 -2.07 4.08 -0.48
C GLY A 107 -1.72 3.64 0.94
N LYS A 108 -1.53 2.33 1.19
CA LYS A 108 -0.99 1.81 2.46
C LYS A 108 0.39 2.36 2.73
N SER A 109 1.26 2.32 1.73
CA SER A 109 2.66 2.77 1.83
C SER A 109 2.75 4.28 2.09
N LEU A 110 1.98 5.09 1.36
CA LEU A 110 1.88 6.54 1.59
C LEU A 110 1.32 6.86 2.98
N SER A 111 0.32 6.11 3.43
CA SER A 111 -0.27 6.30 4.76
C SER A 111 0.73 5.94 5.87
N LEU A 112 1.55 4.91 5.67
CA LEU A 112 2.64 4.57 6.59
C LEU A 112 3.73 5.65 6.63
N LEU A 113 4.11 6.24 5.49
CA LEU A 113 5.03 7.38 5.47
C LEU A 113 4.47 8.57 6.25
N PHE A 114 3.21 8.92 5.99
CA PHE A 114 2.52 9.98 6.71
C PHE A 114 2.48 9.71 8.22
N LEU A 115 2.10 8.49 8.63
CA LEU A 115 2.08 8.09 10.03
C LEU A 115 3.46 8.10 10.68
N SER A 116 4.51 7.76 9.95
CA SER A 116 5.89 7.80 10.45
C SER A 116 6.34 9.23 10.75
N CYS A 117 6.01 10.17 9.86
CA CYS A 117 6.24 11.60 10.07
C CYS A 117 5.40 12.14 11.24
N LEU A 118 4.14 11.74 11.33
CA LEU A 118 3.25 12.12 12.43
C LEU A 118 3.77 11.60 13.77
N CYS A 119 4.24 10.34 13.81
CA CYS A 119 4.84 9.69 14.98
C CYS A 119 6.06 10.46 15.51
N TYR A 120 6.93 10.94 14.61
CA TYR A 120 8.06 11.77 15.01
C TYR A 120 7.60 13.09 15.66
N SER A 121 6.54 13.70 15.14
CA SER A 121 6.00 14.95 15.67
C SER A 121 5.30 14.80 17.02
N THR A 122 4.62 13.68 17.25
CA THR A 122 3.81 13.42 18.46
C THR A 122 4.66 12.97 19.64
N LEU A 123 5.71 12.16 19.39
CA LEU A 123 6.62 11.64 20.41
C LEU A 123 7.79 12.59 20.75
N LYS A 124 7.98 13.69 20.01
CA LYS A 124 9.07 14.63 20.28
C LYS A 124 8.95 15.20 21.70
N PRO A 125 9.99 15.08 22.55
CA PRO A 125 9.92 15.61 23.91
C PRO A 125 9.84 17.14 23.86
N TYR A 126 8.74 17.68 24.39
CA TYR A 126 8.53 19.13 24.48
C TYR A 126 9.38 19.72 25.61
N LYS A 127 10.24 20.67 25.27
CA LYS A 127 10.91 21.53 26.27
C LYS A 127 9.85 22.45 26.92
N LYS A 128 9.46 22.10 28.16
CA LYS A 128 8.77 22.90 29.19
C LYS A 128 7.71 23.92 28.73
N ARG A 129 6.43 23.57 28.90
CA ARG A 129 5.32 24.43 29.38
C ARG A 129 4.10 23.55 29.63
N GLY A 130 3.84 23.20 30.89
CA GLY A 130 2.69 22.39 31.32
C GLY A 130 2.60 22.44 32.84
N ILE A 131 1.39 22.64 33.37
CA ILE A 131 1.09 22.98 34.77
C ILE A 131 1.49 21.84 35.72
N ALA A 132 2.03 22.22 36.87
CA ALA A 132 2.92 21.47 37.75
C ALA A 132 2.33 20.27 38.54
N ILE A 133 1.13 19.79 38.23
CA ILE A 133 0.40 18.89 39.14
C ILE A 133 0.89 17.43 39.05
N PHE A 134 1.41 16.98 37.91
CA PHE A 134 1.99 15.62 37.77
C PHE A 134 3.52 15.57 37.83
N SER A 135 4.18 16.65 38.27
CA SER A 135 5.63 16.64 38.52
C SER A 135 6.04 15.73 39.69
N LEU A 136 5.08 15.23 40.47
CA LEU A 136 5.30 14.31 41.58
C LEU A 136 5.51 12.84 41.17
N PHE A 137 4.91 12.37 40.07
CA PHE A 137 5.22 11.05 39.48
C PHE A 137 6.36 11.11 38.45
N SER A 138 6.82 12.32 38.11
CA SER A 138 7.98 12.57 37.24
C SER A 138 9.16 13.12 38.06
N ARG A 139 9.49 12.44 39.16
CA ARG A 139 10.72 12.68 39.93
C ARG A 139 11.91 11.87 39.37
N SER A 140 11.87 11.54 38.07
CA SER A 140 13.03 11.07 37.32
C SER A 140 13.51 12.19 36.40
N THR A 141 14.38 13.01 36.98
CA THR A 141 15.58 13.58 36.33
C THR A 141 15.41 14.16 34.92
N THR A 142 15.57 15.47 34.88
CA THR A 142 15.80 16.41 33.78
C THR A 142 17.00 16.07 32.87
N ARG A 143 17.13 14.81 32.41
CA ARG A 143 17.81 14.45 31.17
C ARG A 143 16.69 14.03 30.23
N SER A 144 16.44 14.78 29.15
CA SER A 144 15.72 14.20 28.02
C SER A 144 16.49 12.95 27.65
N SER A 145 15.98 11.78 28.00
CA SER A 145 16.72 10.53 27.90
C SER A 145 17.02 10.36 26.43
N PHE A 146 18.30 10.53 26.07
CA PHE A 146 18.81 10.31 24.72
C PHE A 146 18.25 8.99 24.15
N GLY A 147 18.07 7.98 25.02
CA GLY A 147 17.39 6.72 24.70
C GLY A 147 15.96 6.84 24.18
N LEU A 148 15.08 7.68 24.73
CA LEU A 148 13.72 7.83 24.21
C LEU A 148 13.71 8.54 22.86
N THR A 149 14.54 9.57 22.67
CA THR A 149 14.68 10.22 21.37
C THR A 149 15.29 9.30 20.31
N LEU A 150 16.25 8.47 20.71
CA LEU A 150 16.87 7.46 19.83
C LEU A 150 15.87 6.38 19.46
N LEU A 151 15.08 5.89 20.43
CA LEU A 151 14.03 4.89 20.18
C LEU A 151 12.97 5.42 19.21
N THR A 152 12.48 6.64 19.42
CA THR A 152 11.53 7.28 18.48
C THR A 152 12.13 7.40 17.08
N LEU A 153 13.40 7.80 16.97
CA LEU A 153 14.09 7.90 15.69
C LEU A 153 14.20 6.53 15.02
N LEU A 154 14.59 5.48 15.75
CA LEU A 154 14.69 4.12 15.22
C LEU A 154 13.32 3.60 14.74
N ILE A 155 12.26 3.82 15.51
CA ILE A 155 10.89 3.46 15.10
C ILE A 155 10.53 4.16 13.79
N CYS A 156 10.73 5.47 13.70
CA CYS A 156 10.44 6.23 12.49
C CYS A 156 11.29 5.80 11.29
N VAL A 157 12.57 5.45 11.48
CA VAL A 157 13.44 4.97 10.40
C VAL A 157 12.97 3.60 9.91
N ILE A 158 12.62 2.68 10.81
CA ILE A 158 12.11 1.34 10.46
C ILE A 158 10.77 1.45 9.73
N THR A 159 9.84 2.27 10.23
CA THR A 159 8.52 2.40 9.61
C THR A 159 8.59 3.15 8.28
N THR A 160 9.47 4.15 8.14
CA THR A 160 9.72 4.78 6.83
C THR A 160 10.41 3.85 5.85
N SER A 161 11.36 3.01 6.28
CA SER A 161 12.00 2.04 5.38
C SER A 161 10.99 1.01 4.86
N ILE A 162 10.13 0.48 5.72
CA ILE A 162 9.06 -0.44 5.31
C ILE A 162 8.10 0.23 4.33
N ALA A 163 7.73 1.49 4.58
CA ALA A 163 6.87 2.24 3.68
C ALA A 163 7.53 2.51 2.32
N MET A 164 8.83 2.79 2.28
CA MET A 164 9.59 2.96 1.03
C MET A 164 9.71 1.64 0.25
N LEU A 165 9.94 0.51 0.92
CA LEU A 165 9.91 -0.82 0.29
C LEU A 165 8.54 -1.08 -0.35
N GLY A 166 7.46 -0.80 0.39
CA GLY A 166 6.09 -0.88 -0.12
C GLY A 166 5.83 -0.04 -1.36
N LEU A 167 6.35 1.20 -1.39
CA LEU A 167 6.27 2.07 -2.56
C LEU A 167 7.03 1.50 -3.75
N LEU A 168 8.25 1.00 -3.56
CA LEU A 168 9.05 0.40 -4.63
C LEU A 168 8.33 -0.80 -5.25
N ILE A 169 7.79 -1.69 -4.43
CA ILE A 169 7.01 -2.85 -4.89
C ILE A 169 5.77 -2.38 -5.68
N SER A 170 5.03 -1.42 -5.15
CA SER A 170 3.82 -0.91 -5.84
C SER A 170 4.13 -0.21 -7.18
N LEU A 171 5.28 0.47 -7.27
CA LEU A 171 5.76 1.08 -8.51
C LEU A 171 6.18 0.03 -9.53
N GLU A 172 6.95 -0.99 -9.12
CA GLU A 172 7.34 -2.12 -9.98
C GLU A 172 6.11 -2.80 -10.58
N LYS A 173 5.17 -3.26 -9.73
CA LYS A 173 3.93 -3.90 -10.20
C LYS A 173 3.12 -2.96 -11.09
N GLY A 174 3.06 -1.67 -10.75
CA GLY A 174 2.35 -0.65 -11.53
C GLY A 174 2.93 -0.45 -12.92
N MET A 175 4.26 -0.40 -13.04
CA MET A 175 4.95 -0.29 -14.32
C MET A 175 4.84 -1.57 -15.15
N ARG A 176 5.00 -2.73 -14.51
CA ARG A 176 4.84 -4.03 -15.17
C ARG A 176 3.43 -4.18 -15.74
N LEU A 177 2.40 -3.81 -14.98
CA LEU A 177 1.01 -3.79 -15.46
C LEU A 177 0.81 -2.79 -16.61
N ASN A 178 1.41 -1.60 -16.55
CA ASN A 178 1.35 -0.63 -17.63
C ASN A 178 2.08 -1.12 -18.90
N ARG A 179 3.19 -1.85 -18.77
CA ARG A 179 3.89 -2.47 -19.92
C ARG A 179 3.00 -3.52 -20.58
N VAL A 180 2.42 -4.41 -19.80
CA VAL A 180 1.47 -5.42 -20.28
C VAL A 180 0.30 -4.76 -21.01
N LYS A 181 -0.28 -3.72 -20.40
CA LYS A 181 -1.34 -2.93 -21.04
C LYS A 181 -0.90 -2.35 -22.39
N ARG A 182 0.28 -1.74 -22.48
CA ARG A 182 0.82 -1.21 -23.74
C ARG A 182 0.94 -2.32 -24.77
N ASN A 183 1.48 -3.48 -24.40
CA ASN A 183 1.63 -4.64 -25.28
C ASN A 183 0.28 -5.15 -25.80
N ILE A 184 -0.73 -5.29 -24.94
CA ILE A 184 -2.09 -5.68 -25.36
C ILE A 184 -2.61 -4.69 -26.41
N ILE A 185 -2.53 -3.39 -26.13
CA ILE A 185 -3.02 -2.35 -27.05
C ILE A 185 -2.28 -2.42 -28.40
N THR A 186 -0.95 -2.53 -28.39
CA THR A 186 -0.15 -2.59 -29.62
C THR A 186 -0.41 -3.84 -30.44
N SER A 187 -0.61 -4.99 -29.79
CA SER A 187 -0.91 -6.24 -30.47
C SER A 187 -2.26 -6.17 -31.19
N TYR A 188 -3.28 -5.59 -30.57
CA TYR A 188 -4.61 -5.44 -31.19
C TYR A 188 -4.67 -4.32 -32.24
N THR A 189 -3.96 -3.21 -32.05
CA THR A 189 -3.89 -2.17 -33.10
C THR A 189 -3.15 -2.66 -34.35
N SER A 190 -2.20 -3.61 -34.22
CA SER A 190 -1.51 -4.18 -35.38
C SER A 190 -2.39 -5.06 -36.28
N ILE A 191 -3.47 -5.64 -35.74
CA ILE A 191 -4.37 -6.57 -36.45
C ILE A 191 -5.57 -5.84 -37.07
N GLY A 192 -5.82 -4.58 -36.70
CA GLY A 192 -6.82 -3.73 -37.36
C GLY A 192 -7.46 -2.71 -36.41
N SER A 193 -8.20 -3.18 -35.40
CA SER A 193 -8.87 -2.33 -34.42
C SER A 193 -8.71 -2.87 -32.99
N CYS A 194 -8.37 -1.99 -32.05
CA CYS A 194 -8.36 -2.30 -30.63
C CYS A 194 -9.70 -1.87 -30.03
N ILE A 195 -10.67 -2.79 -29.95
CA ILE A 195 -11.96 -2.57 -29.30
C ILE A 195 -11.91 -3.27 -27.93
N PRO A 196 -11.71 -2.54 -26.81
CA PRO A 196 -11.53 -3.11 -25.47
C PRO A 196 -12.65 -4.08 -25.04
N ALA A 197 -13.90 -3.79 -25.41
CA ALA A 197 -15.06 -4.61 -25.09
C ALA A 197 -15.01 -6.00 -25.77
N GLU A 198 -14.51 -6.08 -27.01
CA GLU A 198 -14.37 -7.35 -27.72
C GLU A 198 -13.24 -8.18 -27.14
N ILE A 199 -12.13 -7.53 -26.78
CA ILE A 199 -11.01 -8.18 -26.07
C ILE A 199 -11.52 -8.82 -24.77
N TYR A 200 -12.30 -8.07 -23.99
CA TYR A 200 -12.89 -8.57 -22.76
C TYR A 200 -13.74 -9.82 -22.99
N ARG A 201 -14.66 -9.78 -23.95
CA ARG A 201 -15.61 -10.88 -24.23
C ARG A 201 -14.93 -12.14 -24.75
N ASN A 202 -13.77 -12.02 -25.41
CA ASN A 202 -13.01 -13.17 -25.89
C ASN A 202 -12.31 -13.95 -24.76
N TYR A 203 -12.03 -13.31 -23.62
CA TYR A 203 -11.26 -13.90 -22.52
C TYR A 203 -12.08 -14.14 -21.26
N ALA A 204 -13.16 -13.39 -21.01
CA ALA A 204 -14.10 -13.62 -19.91
C ALA A 204 -15.06 -14.78 -20.25
N ILE A 205 -14.55 -16.01 -20.27
CA ILE A 205 -15.23 -17.21 -20.79
C ILE A 205 -16.12 -17.85 -19.72
N SER A 206 -15.70 -17.80 -18.46
CA SER A 206 -16.30 -18.59 -17.38
C SER A 206 -17.67 -18.06 -16.94
N ASP A 207 -17.79 -16.74 -16.75
CA ASP A 207 -19.07 -16.11 -16.43
C ASP A 207 -19.10 -14.63 -16.89
N PRO A 208 -19.77 -14.31 -18.01
CA PRO A 208 -19.88 -12.94 -18.52
C PRO A 208 -20.58 -11.97 -17.57
N LEU A 209 -21.42 -12.47 -16.64
CA LEU A 209 -22.18 -11.66 -15.68
C LEU A 209 -21.38 -11.35 -14.42
N PHE A 210 -20.53 -12.28 -13.97
CA PHE A 210 -19.71 -12.10 -12.77
C PHE A 210 -18.41 -11.36 -13.03
N GLY A 211 -17.80 -11.56 -14.19
CA GLY A 211 -16.61 -10.83 -14.63
C GLY A 211 -15.38 -11.71 -14.87
N MET A 212 -14.38 -11.15 -15.53
CA MET A 212 -13.12 -11.83 -15.84
C MET A 212 -12.34 -12.20 -14.58
N LEU A 213 -11.96 -13.47 -14.47
CA LEU A 213 -11.19 -14.01 -13.35
C LEU A 213 -9.68 -13.77 -13.52
N GLY A 214 -8.93 -13.92 -12.42
CA GLY A 214 -7.45 -13.76 -12.43
C GLY A 214 -6.73 -14.68 -13.41
N GLU A 215 -7.18 -15.94 -13.53
CA GLU A 215 -6.61 -16.92 -14.47
C GLU A 215 -6.88 -16.54 -15.93
N GLU A 216 -8.08 -16.03 -16.22
CA GLU A 216 -8.48 -15.56 -17.55
C GLU A 216 -7.70 -14.30 -17.95
N PHE A 217 -7.51 -13.38 -17.00
CA PHE A 217 -6.65 -12.22 -17.18
C PHE A 217 -5.20 -12.65 -17.45
N ASN A 218 -4.67 -13.60 -16.68
CA ASN A 218 -3.32 -14.13 -16.91
C ASN A 218 -3.19 -14.78 -18.29
N ARG A 219 -4.20 -15.51 -18.75
CA ARG A 219 -4.23 -16.08 -20.11
C ARG A 219 -4.19 -15.00 -21.19
N LEU A 220 -4.99 -13.94 -21.05
CA LEU A 220 -4.91 -12.77 -21.94
C LEU A 220 -3.51 -12.17 -21.98
N VAL A 221 -2.86 -12.04 -20.82
CA VAL A 221 -1.51 -11.49 -20.74
C VAL A 221 -0.50 -12.42 -21.42
N SER A 222 -0.58 -13.72 -21.16
CA SER A 222 0.30 -14.74 -21.77
C SER A 222 0.19 -14.71 -23.29
N ASP A 223 -1.03 -14.82 -23.82
CA ASP A 223 -1.30 -14.84 -25.27
C ASP A 223 -0.81 -13.58 -26.00
N ARG A 224 -0.78 -12.43 -25.31
CA ARG A 224 -0.43 -11.13 -25.92
C ARG A 224 0.99 -10.68 -25.65
N THR A 225 1.72 -11.46 -24.86
CA THR A 225 3.14 -11.27 -24.60
C THR A 225 3.98 -12.47 -25.08
N ASP A 226 3.42 -13.34 -25.92
CA ASP A 226 4.05 -14.57 -26.42
C ASP A 226 4.61 -15.43 -25.27
N ASP A 227 3.81 -15.62 -24.23
CA ASP A 227 4.13 -16.34 -22.99
C ASP A 227 5.31 -15.77 -22.17
N HIS A 228 5.80 -14.56 -22.50
CA HIS A 228 6.89 -13.94 -21.76
C HIS A 228 6.46 -13.31 -20.42
N CYS A 229 5.16 -13.08 -20.19
CA CYS A 229 4.67 -12.49 -18.94
C CYS A 229 3.50 -13.29 -18.37
N GLN A 230 3.65 -13.70 -17.10
CA GLN A 230 2.56 -14.24 -16.27
C GLN A 230 2.68 -13.69 -14.85
N PHE A 231 1.54 -13.37 -14.22
CA PHE A 231 1.51 -12.88 -12.85
C PHE A 231 1.35 -14.04 -11.87
N SER A 232 2.04 -13.98 -10.74
CA SER A 232 1.82 -14.92 -9.65
C SER A 232 0.44 -14.69 -9.02
N GLN A 233 -0.07 -15.65 -8.24
CA GLN A 233 -1.36 -15.48 -7.56
C GLN A 233 -1.36 -14.28 -6.59
N ASP A 234 -0.24 -14.02 -5.93
CA ASP A 234 -0.10 -12.87 -5.02
C ASP A 234 -0.13 -11.55 -5.81
N ASP A 235 0.50 -11.50 -6.99
CA ASP A 235 0.44 -10.33 -7.88
C ASP A 235 -0.97 -10.09 -8.42
N LEU A 236 -1.66 -11.16 -8.81
CA LEU A 236 -3.05 -11.08 -9.28
C LEU A 236 -3.95 -10.51 -8.18
N ASN A 237 -3.79 -10.94 -6.92
CA ASN A 237 -4.56 -10.40 -5.81
C ASN A 237 -4.33 -8.88 -5.64
N ILE A 238 -3.09 -8.42 -5.83
CA ILE A 238 -2.73 -6.99 -5.77
C ILE A 238 -3.36 -6.23 -6.95
N ILE A 239 -3.21 -6.75 -8.18
CA ILE A 239 -3.74 -6.15 -9.41
C ILE A 239 -5.27 -6.07 -9.36
N PHE A 240 -5.94 -7.15 -8.97
CA PHE A 240 -7.40 -7.18 -8.88
C PHE A 240 -7.90 -6.27 -7.76
N ASN A 241 -7.20 -6.15 -6.64
CA ASN A 241 -7.53 -5.14 -5.63
C ASN A 241 -7.38 -3.69 -6.14
N ALA A 242 -6.58 -3.46 -7.18
CA ALA A 242 -6.42 -2.17 -7.83
C ALA A 242 -7.49 -1.89 -8.91
N LEU A 243 -7.87 -2.92 -9.67
CA LEU A 243 -8.74 -2.87 -10.85
C LEU A 243 -10.23 -3.16 -10.57
N ASP A 244 -10.53 -3.99 -9.58
CA ASP A 244 -11.89 -4.34 -9.20
C ASP A 244 -12.47 -3.24 -8.30
N ASP A 245 -13.47 -2.54 -8.81
CA ASP A 245 -14.14 -1.46 -8.10
C ASP A 245 -15.00 -1.95 -6.95
N ASN A 246 -15.52 -3.17 -7.07
CA ASN A 246 -16.52 -3.73 -6.17
C ASN A 246 -15.96 -4.83 -5.25
N GLN A 247 -14.69 -5.21 -5.44
CA GLN A 247 -13.98 -6.22 -4.64
C GLN A 247 -14.66 -7.60 -4.63
N LYS A 248 -15.25 -7.94 -5.76
CA LYS A 248 -15.85 -9.24 -6.06
C LYS A 248 -14.80 -10.30 -6.45
N GLY A 249 -13.55 -9.92 -6.68
CA GLY A 249 -12.47 -10.80 -7.11
C GLY A 249 -12.47 -11.05 -8.62
N SER A 250 -13.15 -10.20 -9.39
CA SER A 250 -13.26 -10.30 -10.84
C SER A 250 -13.39 -8.92 -11.48
N ILE A 251 -12.99 -8.77 -12.74
CA ILE A 251 -13.02 -7.49 -13.46
C ILE A 251 -14.24 -7.47 -14.39
N ASN A 252 -15.09 -6.46 -14.31
CA ASN A 252 -16.22 -6.26 -15.25
C ASN A 252 -15.78 -5.65 -16.59
N GLU A 253 -16.63 -5.74 -17.62
CA GLU A 253 -16.36 -5.14 -18.94
C GLU A 253 -16.02 -3.65 -18.81
N ARG A 254 -16.79 -2.89 -18.01
CA ARG A 254 -16.53 -1.47 -17.74
C ARG A 254 -15.16 -1.24 -17.09
N GLU A 255 -14.85 -1.99 -16.03
CA GLU A 255 -13.59 -1.85 -15.29
C GLU A 255 -12.39 -2.19 -16.19
N PHE A 256 -12.55 -3.17 -17.09
CA PHE A 256 -11.54 -3.54 -18.08
C PHE A 256 -11.34 -2.46 -19.16
N VAL A 257 -12.43 -1.88 -19.66
CA VAL A 257 -12.37 -0.77 -20.62
C VAL A 257 -11.70 0.45 -19.96
N ASP A 258 -12.06 0.77 -18.72
CA ASP A 258 -11.44 1.84 -17.94
C ASP A 258 -9.95 1.54 -17.68
N PHE A 259 -9.60 0.29 -17.39
CA PHE A 259 -8.22 -0.16 -17.28
C PHE A 259 -7.43 0.11 -18.57
N LEU A 260 -7.94 -0.28 -19.74
CA LEU A 260 -7.24 -0.09 -21.02
C LEU A 260 -7.21 1.38 -21.48
N THR A 261 -8.16 2.21 -21.08
CA THR A 261 -8.21 3.63 -21.49
C THR A 261 -7.50 4.58 -20.52
N SER A 262 -7.37 4.22 -19.25
CA SER A 262 -6.74 5.06 -18.21
C SER A 262 -5.26 5.36 -18.47
N ARG A 263 -4.72 6.49 -18.00
CA ARG A 263 -3.28 6.76 -18.17
C ARG A 263 -2.40 6.03 -17.16
N PHE A 264 -2.94 5.72 -15.99
CA PHE A 264 -2.19 5.12 -14.89
C PHE A 264 -3.12 4.29 -14.01
N THR A 265 -2.68 3.09 -13.65
CA THR A 265 -3.36 2.24 -12.67
C THR A 265 -2.65 2.37 -11.34
N LEU A 266 -3.35 2.88 -10.33
CA LEU A 266 -2.84 2.99 -8.97
C LEU A 266 -3.00 1.64 -8.28
N ILE A 267 -1.88 0.96 -8.04
CA ILE A 267 -1.76 -0.36 -7.39
C ILE A 267 -1.70 -0.23 -5.87
#